data_AF-A0A3P7EFW1-F1
#
_entry.id   AF-A0A3P7EFW1-F1
#
_cell.length_a   1.000
_cell.length_b   1.000
_cell.length_c   1.000
_cell.angle_alpha   90.00
_cell.angle_beta   90.00
_cell.angle_gamma   90.00
#
_symmetry.space_group_name_H-M   'P 1'
#
loop_
_entity.id
_entity.type
_entity.pdbx_description
1 polymer ?
#
loop_
_entity_poly.entity_id
_entity_poly.type
_entity_poly.pdbx_seq_one_letter_code
_entity_poly.pdbx_strand_id
1 'polypeptide(L)'
;MRTASIVVAGLLLSCGNILQRKMSEQILLFLGAGAAATGTADMCVLQMQREGTSKKDAYKRIFLINSKGLITVNSPVVKPEHQKYAKEMPHMKDLLEVSLLIPMKV
;
A
#
# COMPACT_ATOMS: atom_id res chain seq x y z
N MET A 1 -8.84 8.98 12.29
CA MET A 1 -8.57 9.40 10.90
C MET A 1 -9.85 9.28 10.08
N ARG A 2 -10.53 10.38 9.73
CA ARG A 2 -11.81 10.35 9.00
C ARG A 2 -11.66 10.10 7.49
N THR A 3 -10.58 10.59 6.88
CA THR A 3 -10.32 10.37 5.43
C THR A 3 -9.98 8.92 5.13
N ALA A 4 -9.15 8.29 5.96
CA ALA A 4 -8.78 6.89 5.78
C ALA A 4 -10.01 5.95 5.86
N SER A 5 -10.97 6.25 6.75
CA SER A 5 -12.16 5.39 6.92
C SER A 5 -13.06 5.38 5.68
N ILE A 6 -13.27 6.54 5.02
CA ILE A 6 -14.07 6.57 3.79
C ILE A 6 -13.40 5.83 2.64
N VAL A 7 -12.07 5.92 2.53
CA VAL A 7 -11.32 5.21 1.48
C VAL A 7 -11.39 3.71 1.71
N VAL A 8 -11.17 3.24 2.95
CA VAL A 8 -11.29 1.82 3.27
C VAL A 8 -12.71 1.30 3.08
N ALA A 9 -13.74 2.09 3.41
CA ALA A 9 -15.13 1.71 3.12
C ALA A 9 -15.38 1.52 1.61
N GLY A 10 -14.90 2.45 0.78
CA GLY A 10 -15.01 2.33 -0.68
C GLY A 10 -14.25 1.12 -1.24
N LEU A 11 -13.04 0.86 -0.73
CA LEU A 11 -12.25 -0.30 -1.13
C LEU A 11 -12.91 -1.62 -0.71
N LEU A 12 -13.48 -1.69 0.49
CA LEU A 12 -14.22 -2.86 0.96
C LEU A 12 -15.46 -3.14 0.11
N LEU A 13 -16.25 -2.11 -0.20
CA LEU A 13 -17.41 -2.25 -1.10
C LEU A 13 -16.98 -2.71 -2.49
N SER A 14 -15.90 -2.17 -3.03
CA SER A 14 -15.39 -2.54 -4.35
C SER A 14 -14.83 -3.98 -4.35
N CYS A 15 -14.05 -4.35 -3.34
CA CYS A 15 -13.49 -5.68 -3.17
C CYS A 15 -14.59 -6.73 -3.02
N GLY A 16 -15.53 -6.51 -2.10
CA GLY A 16 -16.60 -7.46 -1.79
C GLY A 16 -17.67 -7.57 -2.86
N ASN A 17 -18.15 -6.45 -3.41
CA ASN A 17 -19.33 -6.45 -4.28
C ASN A 17 -18.98 -6.51 -5.78
N ILE A 18 -17.87 -5.90 -6.20
CA ILE A 18 -17.50 -5.77 -7.61
C ILE A 18 -16.47 -6.81 -7.99
N LEU A 19 -15.34 -6.85 -7.27
CA LEU A 19 -14.23 -7.75 -7.57
C LEU A 19 -14.45 -9.17 -7.03
N GLN A 20 -15.35 -9.34 -6.06
CA GLN A 20 -15.57 -10.61 -5.34
C GLN A 20 -14.25 -11.19 -4.77
N ARG A 21 -13.38 -10.31 -4.28
CA ARG A 21 -12.07 -10.63 -3.70
C ARG A 21 -11.93 -9.93 -2.36
N LYS A 22 -11.08 -10.48 -1.49
CA LYS A 22 -10.74 -9.86 -0.22
C LYS A 22 -9.79 -8.69 -0.40
N MET A 23 -9.76 -7.77 0.57
CA MET A 23 -8.78 -6.68 0.57
C MET A 23 -7.35 -7.22 0.65
N SER A 24 -7.16 -8.30 1.40
CA SER A 24 -5.92 -9.08 1.54
C SER A 24 -5.43 -9.75 0.26
N GLU A 25 -6.24 -9.81 -0.79
CA GLU A 25 -5.83 -10.31 -2.10
C GLU A 25 -5.35 -9.20 -3.04
N GLN A 26 -5.61 -7.94 -2.68
CA GLN A 26 -5.24 -6.79 -3.50
C GLN A 26 -3.77 -6.38 -3.30
N ILE A 27 -3.23 -5.71 -4.30
CA ILE A 27 -1.98 -4.96 -4.22
C ILE A 27 -2.34 -3.48 -4.36
N LEU A 28 -1.90 -2.67 -3.40
CA LEU A 28 -2.24 -1.25 -3.34
C LEU A 28 -0.98 -0.42 -3.55
N LEU A 29 -1.03 0.48 -4.54
CA LEU A 29 0.02 1.46 -4.79
C LEU A 29 -0.51 2.85 -4.43
N PHE A 30 0.16 3.53 -3.50
CA PHE A 30 -0.14 4.91 -3.15
C PHE A 30 0.91 5.84 -3.74
N LEU A 31 0.47 6.71 -4.65
CA LEU A 31 1.27 7.85 -5.12
C LEU A 31 1.23 8.95 -4.05
N GLY A 32 2.17 8.90 -3.14
CA GLY A 32 2.27 9.79 -1.98
C GLY A 32 2.51 9.00 -0.69
N ALA A 33 3.39 9.53 0.15
CA ALA A 33 3.70 8.99 1.48
C ALA A 33 3.53 10.09 2.55
N GLY A 34 2.48 10.89 2.42
CA GLY A 34 2.07 11.86 3.44
C GLY A 34 1.16 11.22 4.49
N ALA A 35 0.82 11.97 5.53
CA ALA A 35 0.00 11.48 6.65
C ALA A 35 -1.34 10.83 6.20
N ALA A 36 -1.99 11.38 5.17
CA ALA A 36 -3.24 10.83 4.64
C ALA A 36 -3.05 9.46 3.95
N ALA A 37 -2.01 9.34 3.11
CA ALA A 37 -1.69 8.09 2.42
C ALA A 37 -1.22 7.02 3.41
N THR A 38 -0.31 7.36 4.32
CA THR A 38 0.19 6.46 5.36
C THR A 38 -0.94 6.02 6.30
N GLY A 39 -1.83 6.93 6.69
CA GLY A 39 -3.00 6.60 7.49
C GLY A 39 -3.99 5.67 6.79
N THR A 40 -4.17 5.85 5.48
CA THR A 40 -5.01 4.96 4.66
C THR A 40 -4.36 3.58 4.51
N ALA A 41 -3.06 3.53 4.23
CA ALA A 41 -2.29 2.30 4.18
C ALA A 41 -2.39 1.52 5.50
N ASP A 42 -2.26 2.20 6.65
CA ASP A 42 -2.38 1.59 7.97
C ASP A 42 -3.76 0.98 8.22
N MET A 43 -4.82 1.68 7.83
CA MET A 43 -6.18 1.14 7.92
C MET A 43 -6.40 -0.04 6.97
N CYS A 44 -5.79 -0.02 5.78
CA CYS A 44 -5.83 -1.17 4.86
C CYS A 44 -5.13 -2.39 5.49
N VAL A 45 -3.98 -2.20 6.13
CA VAL A 45 -3.28 -3.29 6.86
C VAL A 45 -4.16 -3.85 7.96
N LEU A 46 -4.77 -3.00 8.79
CA LEU A 46 -5.68 -3.45 9.84
C LEU A 46 -6.85 -4.27 9.28
N GLN A 47 -7.39 -3.85 8.14
CA GLN A 47 -8.46 -4.59 7.48
C GLN A 47 -7.98 -5.94 6.91
N MET A 48 -6.81 -5.98 6.26
CA MET A 48 -6.21 -7.25 5.82
C MET A 48 -5.94 -8.20 6.99
N GLN A 49 -5.54 -7.66 8.15
CA GLN A 49 -5.37 -8.45 9.37
C GLN A 49 -6.69 -9.03 9.89
N ARG A 50 -7.79 -8.26 9.83
CA ARG A 50 -9.14 -8.77 10.17
C ARG A 50 -9.58 -9.92 9.26
N GLU A 51 -9.11 -9.94 8.02
CA GLU A 51 -9.35 -11.02 7.06
C GLU A 51 -8.42 -12.24 7.25
N GLY A 52 -7.51 -12.20 8.24
CA GLY A 52 -6.60 -13.29 8.59
C GLY A 52 -5.18 -13.17 8.03
N THR A 53 -4.81 -12.06 7.39
CA THR A 53 -3.46 -11.88 6.84
C THR A 53 -2.49 -11.40 7.92
N SER A 54 -1.27 -11.94 7.95
CA SER A 54 -0.23 -11.44 8.86
C SER A 54 0.11 -9.98 8.55
N LYS A 55 0.50 -9.21 9.58
CA LYS A 55 0.93 -7.81 9.39
C LYS A 55 2.09 -7.70 8.38
N LYS A 56 3.03 -8.65 8.41
CA LYS A 56 4.17 -8.73 7.50
C LYS A 56 3.70 -8.94 6.05
N ASP A 57 2.74 -9.82 5.81
CA ASP A 57 2.25 -10.09 4.46
C ASP A 57 1.34 -8.98 3.94
N ALA A 58 0.58 -8.32 4.82
CA ALA A 58 -0.18 -7.12 4.47
C ALA A 58 0.76 -6.00 4.01
N TYR A 59 1.88 -5.78 4.72
CA TYR A 59 2.88 -4.79 4.31
C TYR A 59 3.51 -5.11 2.96
N LYS A 60 3.71 -6.38 2.59
CA LYS A 60 4.22 -6.76 1.26
C LYS A 60 3.28 -6.32 0.12
N ARG A 61 1.98 -6.19 0.38
CA ARG A 61 0.95 -5.83 -0.61
C ARG A 61 0.76 -4.33 -0.80
N ILE A 62 1.32 -3.50 0.08
CA ILE A 62 1.16 -2.05 0.02
C ILE A 62 2.47 -1.39 -0.39
N PHE A 63 2.43 -0.58 -1.45
CA PHE A 63 3.56 0.14 -2.01
C PHE A 63 3.31 1.64 -1.84
N LEU A 64 4.32 2.35 -1.35
CA LEU A 64 4.28 3.80 -1.16
C LEU A 64 5.34 4.46 -2.05
N ILE A 65 4.94 5.47 -2.81
CA ILE A 65 5.86 6.34 -3.55
C ILE A 65 5.89 7.70 -2.87
N ASN A 66 7.07 8.26 -2.65
CA ASN A 66 7.24 9.63 -2.20
C ASN A 66 7.85 10.49 -3.33
N SER A 67 8.11 11.78 -3.08
CA SER A 67 8.71 12.68 -4.08
C SER A 67 10.11 12.25 -4.56
N LYS A 68 10.76 11.32 -3.87
CA LYS A 68 12.06 10.75 -4.25
C LYS A 68 11.92 9.41 -4.97
N GLY A 69 10.74 8.79 -4.99
CA GLY A 69 10.47 7.51 -5.65
C GLY A 69 9.83 6.48 -4.73
N LEU A 70 9.84 5.22 -5.16
CA LEU A 70 9.36 4.07 -4.41
C LEU A 70 10.14 3.92 -3.09
N ILE A 71 9.42 3.69 -1.99
CA ILE A 71 10.02 3.43 -0.69
C ILE A 71 10.57 2.00 -0.65
N THR A 72 11.89 1.91 -0.57
CA THR A 72 12.67 0.67 -0.56
C THR A 72 13.58 0.62 0.66
N VAL A 73 14.13 -0.55 0.97
CA VAL A 73 15.12 -0.72 2.05
C VAL A 73 16.37 0.13 1.84
N ASN A 74 16.71 0.42 0.57
CA ASN A 74 17.88 1.21 0.18
C ASN A 74 17.51 2.67 -0.16
N SER A 75 16.30 3.12 0.17
CA SER A 75 15.90 4.50 -0.10
C SER A 75 16.73 5.47 0.75
N PRO A 76 17.21 6.59 0.17
CA PRO A 76 18.16 7.49 0.85
C PRO A 76 17.57 8.16 2.10
N VAL A 77 16.26 8.38 2.12
CA VAL A 77 15.53 8.92 3.27
C VAL A 77 14.20 8.19 3.41
N VAL A 78 14.05 7.42 4.49
CA VAL A 78 12.80 6.75 4.85
C VAL A 78 12.41 7.21 6.26
N LYS A 79 11.25 7.86 6.39
CA LYS A 79 10.70 8.19 7.70
C LYS A 79 10.45 6.91 8.50
N PRO A 80 10.63 6.91 9.83
CA PRO A 80 10.38 5.72 10.66
C PRO A 80 9.01 5.07 10.41
N GLU A 81 7.95 5.89 10.24
CA GLU A 81 6.60 5.42 9.94
C GLU A 81 6.44 4.71 8.59
N HIS A 82 7.38 4.88 7.65
CA HIS A 82 7.35 4.25 6.33
C HIS A 82 8.22 2.99 6.23
N GLN A 83 9.10 2.74 7.20
CA GLN A 83 10.01 1.58 7.17
C GLN A 83 9.25 0.26 7.04
N LYS A 84 8.07 0.16 7.67
CA LYS A 84 7.16 -0.99 7.55
C LYS A 84 6.68 -1.28 6.12
N TYR A 85 6.71 -0.30 5.21
CA TYR A 85 6.30 -0.42 3.81
C TYR A 85 7.49 -0.53 2.85
N ALA A 86 8.72 -0.47 3.35
CA ALA A 86 9.92 -0.53 2.53
C ALA A 86 10.04 -1.88 1.82
N LYS A 87 10.33 -1.84 0.53
CA LYS A 87 10.48 -3.03 -0.32
C LYS A 87 11.94 -3.39 -0.55
N GLU A 88 12.22 -4.68 -0.63
CA GLU A 88 13.50 -5.23 -1.11
C GLU A 88 13.52 -5.19 -2.65
N MET A 89 13.59 -3.99 -3.21
CA MET A 89 13.51 -3.73 -4.64
C MET A 89 14.44 -2.57 -5.01
N PRO A 90 14.86 -2.44 -6.28
CA PRO A 90 15.56 -1.26 -6.75
C PRO A 90 14.74 0.01 -6.47
N HIS A 91 15.42 1.08 -6.06
CA HIS A 91 14.79 2.37 -5.90
C HIS A 91 14.48 2.96 -7.28
N MET A 92 13.20 3.21 -7.55
CA MET A 92 12.70 3.72 -8.83
C MET A 92 11.96 5.02 -8.60
N LYS A 93 12.10 5.97 -9.53
CA LYS A 93 11.41 7.27 -9.47
C LYS A 93 10.21 7.33 -10.40
N ASP A 94 10.32 6.65 -11.53
CA ASP A 94 9.29 6.69 -12.54
C ASP A 94 8.09 5.83 -12.13
N LEU A 95 6.91 6.44 -12.18
CA LEU A 95 5.68 5.77 -11.76
C LEU A 95 5.31 4.63 -12.71
N LEU A 96 5.60 4.78 -14.02
CA LEU A 96 5.31 3.77 -15.01
C LEU A 96 6.20 2.54 -14.77
N GLU A 97 7.50 2.73 -14.54
CA GLU A 97 8.43 1.65 -14.15
C GLU A 97 7.96 0.91 -12.90
N VAL A 98 7.56 1.65 -11.85
CA VAL A 98 7.03 1.05 -10.62
C VAL A 98 5.79 0.21 -10.91
N SER A 99 4.85 0.74 -11.70
CA SER A 99 3.60 0.04 -12.02
C SER A 99 3.81 -1.23 -12.84
N LEU A 100 4.82 -1.25 -13.72
CA LEU A 100 5.17 -2.40 -14.55
C LEU A 100 5.89 -3.50 -13.75
N LEU A 101 6.65 -3.12 -12.71
CA LEU A 101 7.39 -4.09 -11.89
C LEU A 101 6.51 -4.72 -10.80
N ILE A 102 5.53 -3.99 -10.29
CA ILE A 102 4.59 -4.53 -9.31
C ILE A 102 3.65 -5.50 -10.03
N PRO A 103 3.42 -6.72 -9.51
CA PRO A 103 2.53 -7.70 -10.12
C PRO A 103 1.06 -7.31 -9.92
N MET A 104 0.63 -6.19 -10.51
CA MET A 104 -0.75 -5.75 -10.52
C MET A 104 -1.56 -6.67 -11.44
N LYS A 105 -2.35 -7.58 -10.84
CA LYS A 105 -3.41 -8.26 -11.59
C LYS A 105 -4.53 -7.26 -11.81
N VAL A 106 -4.68 -6.77 -13.05
CA VAL A 106 -5.90 -6.09 -13.50
C VAL A 106 -7.05 -7.10 -13.51
#